data_AF-A0A1V5ADJ5-F1
#
_entry.id   AF-A0A1V5ADJ5-F1
#
_cell.length_a   1.000
_cell.length_b   1.000
_cell.length_c   1.000
_cell.angle_alpha   90.00
_cell.angle_beta   90.00
_cell.angle_gamma   90.00
#
_symmetry.space_group_name_H-M   'P 1'
#
loop_
_entity.id
_entity.type
_entity.pdbx_description
1 polymer ?
#
loop_
_entity_poly.entity_id
_entity_poly.type
_entity_poly.pdbx_seq_one_letter_code
_entity_poly.pdbx_strand_id
1 'polypeptide(L)'
;MWLSGMDISILQARRMKLRLKSALKGDANIYNAKKLPINEYRNGTGCVRQMRINCLMIGMCLFALALSGSASVPGDAKPIELGQKVVDFAPGAYYEVAVPAAGTLAVVLEELPAEMKTRIVILDEVGDWLVDEQTAEPGQIVRVEARADAPGAYYIGIMDLEGKSHETPYAFYVELE
;
A
#
# COMPACT_ATOMS: atom_id res chain seq x y z
N MET A 1 -23.43 33.83 6.35
CA MET A 1 -22.47 33.57 7.44
C MET A 1 -22.80 32.19 8.01
N TRP A 2 -22.23 31.14 7.42
CA TRP A 2 -22.51 29.74 7.76
C TRP A 2 -21.20 29.08 8.16
N LEU A 3 -21.03 28.78 9.46
CA LEU A 3 -19.98 27.91 9.99
C LEU A 3 -20.58 27.18 11.19
N SER A 4 -21.08 25.96 10.99
CA SER A 4 -21.41 25.05 12.11
C SER A 4 -21.20 23.56 11.79
N GLY A 5 -20.57 23.23 10.66
CA GLY A 5 -20.35 21.84 10.23
C GLY A 5 -18.98 21.25 10.54
N MET A 6 -17.93 22.05 10.71
CA MET A 6 -16.54 21.55 10.79
C MET A 6 -16.08 21.15 12.20
N ASP A 7 -16.73 21.63 13.27
CA ASP A 7 -16.23 21.43 14.63
C ASP A 7 -16.55 20.05 15.24
N ILE A 8 -17.60 19.38 14.76
CA ILE A 8 -18.05 18.10 15.34
C ILE A 8 -17.13 16.95 14.91
N SER A 9 -16.60 16.99 13.69
CA SER A 9 -15.73 15.97 13.11
C SER A 9 -14.36 15.90 13.81
N ILE A 10 -13.80 17.06 14.18
CA ILE A 10 -12.50 17.16 14.87
C ILE A 10 -12.63 16.66 16.32
N LEU A 11 -13.77 16.89 16.96
CA LEU A 11 -14.04 16.43 18.34
C LEU A 11 -14.22 14.90 18.41
N GLN A 12 -14.85 14.30 17.40
CA GLN A 12 -15.01 12.84 17.25
C GLN A 12 -13.64 12.15 17.05
N ALA A 13 -12.79 12.71 16.19
CA ALA A 13 -11.45 12.19 15.93
C ALA A 13 -10.53 12.23 17.17
N ARG A 14 -10.61 13.28 17.99
CA ARG A 14 -9.84 13.39 19.25
C ARG A 14 -10.28 12.37 20.31
N ARG A 15 -11.57 12.04 20.40
CA ARG A 15 -12.08 11.01 21.34
C ARG A 15 -11.65 9.58 20.94
N MET A 16 -11.51 9.30 19.65
CA MET A 16 -11.08 7.99 19.16
C MET A 16 -9.58 7.75 19.41
N LYS A 17 -8.75 8.79 19.22
CA LYS A 17 -7.29 8.73 19.45
C LYS A 17 -6.90 8.51 20.93
N LEU A 18 -7.75 8.96 21.86
CA LEU A 18 -7.55 8.75 23.31
C LEU A 18 -7.93 7.33 23.78
N ARG A 19 -8.91 6.67 23.13
CA ARG A 19 -9.27 5.28 23.45
C ARG A 19 -8.25 4.25 22.95
N LEU A 20 -7.55 4.52 21.85
CA LEU A 20 -6.47 3.64 21.38
C LEU A 20 -5.24 3.66 22.31
N LYS A 21 -4.88 4.83 22.87
CA LYS A 21 -3.72 4.95 23.77
C LYS A 21 -3.91 4.24 25.11
N SER A 22 -5.15 4.08 25.59
CA SER A 22 -5.43 3.30 26.82
C SER A 22 -5.41 1.78 26.58
N ALA A 23 -5.71 1.32 25.36
CA ALA A 23 -5.66 -0.10 25.03
C ALA A 23 -4.21 -0.61 24.89
N LEU A 24 -3.32 0.18 24.30
CA LEU A 24 -1.92 -0.21 24.09
C LEU A 24 -1.05 -0.19 25.37
N LYS A 25 -1.53 0.42 26.47
CA LYS A 25 -0.80 0.46 27.75
C LYS A 25 -1.05 -0.77 28.64
N GLY A 26 -1.91 -1.70 28.21
CA GLY A 26 -2.29 -2.90 28.96
C GLY A 26 -1.37 -4.12 28.79
N ASP A 27 -0.56 -4.18 27.72
CA ASP A 27 0.09 -5.44 27.30
C ASP A 27 1.61 -5.45 27.51
N ALA A 28 2.06 -5.00 28.68
CA ALA A 28 3.44 -5.18 29.12
C ALA A 28 3.55 -6.28 30.18
N ASN A 29 3.04 -7.50 29.92
CA ASN A 29 3.44 -8.69 30.69
C ASN A 29 3.03 -10.02 30.04
N ILE A 30 3.65 -10.37 28.91
CA ILE A 30 3.51 -11.73 28.34
C ILE A 30 4.83 -12.25 27.77
N TYR A 31 5.91 -12.14 28.54
CA TYR A 31 7.12 -12.95 28.32
C TYR A 31 7.44 -13.73 29.59
N ASN A 32 6.76 -14.86 29.78
CA ASN A 32 7.39 -15.97 30.48
C ASN A 32 6.79 -17.31 30.02
N ALA A 33 7.53 -17.98 29.16
CA ALA A 33 7.23 -19.31 28.67
C ALA A 33 7.28 -20.34 29.81
N LYS A 34 6.16 -21.01 30.09
CA LYS A 34 6.15 -22.30 30.80
C LYS A 34 5.16 -23.27 30.15
N LYS A 35 5.76 -24.22 29.42
CA LYS A 35 5.35 -25.61 29.17
C LYS A 35 3.84 -25.91 29.05
N LEU A 36 3.42 -26.19 27.82
CA LEU A 36 2.24 -27.00 27.52
C LEU A 36 2.40 -28.41 28.10
N PRO A 37 1.30 -28.99 28.62
CA PRO A 37 1.02 -30.39 28.34
C PRO A 37 -0.31 -30.54 27.60
N ILE A 38 -0.21 -31.37 26.56
CA ILE A 38 -1.28 -31.93 25.75
C ILE A 38 -1.93 -33.02 26.62
N ASN A 39 -3.25 -32.98 26.88
CA ASN A 39 -4.08 -34.20 26.94
C ASN A 39 -5.57 -33.98 27.28
N GLU A 40 -6.35 -34.88 26.69
CA GLU A 40 -7.70 -35.33 27.02
C GLU A 40 -8.90 -34.46 26.60
N TYR A 41 -9.38 -34.75 25.39
CA TYR A 41 -10.80 -34.67 25.06
C TYR A 41 -11.56 -35.74 25.84
N ARG A 42 -12.42 -35.31 26.75
CA ARG A 42 -13.38 -36.19 27.44
C ARG A 42 -14.80 -35.74 27.08
N ASN A 43 -15.48 -36.61 26.33
CA ASN A 43 -16.89 -36.49 25.97
C ASN A 43 -17.76 -36.41 27.23
N GLY A 44 -18.66 -35.43 27.27
CA GLY A 44 -19.63 -35.25 28.34
C GLY A 44 -20.80 -34.39 27.88
N THR A 45 -21.94 -35.04 27.70
CA THR A 45 -23.26 -34.50 27.35
C THR A 45 -23.66 -33.25 28.14
N GLY A 46 -24.07 -32.19 27.45
CA GLY A 46 -24.65 -31.00 28.07
C GLY A 46 -25.27 -30.07 27.03
N CYS A 47 -26.60 -30.10 26.94
CA CYS A 47 -27.43 -29.20 26.14
C CYS A 47 -27.10 -27.74 26.42
N VAL A 48 -26.51 -27.03 25.45
CA VAL A 48 -26.55 -25.56 25.39
C VAL A 48 -26.83 -25.15 23.95
N ARG A 49 -28.11 -24.84 23.72
CA ARG A 49 -28.60 -23.85 22.76
C ARG A 49 -27.67 -23.49 21.60
N GLN A 50 -28.03 -24.04 20.45
CA GLN A 50 -28.09 -23.37 19.15
C GLN A 50 -28.12 -21.82 19.24
N MET A 51 -26.97 -21.16 19.27
CA MET A 51 -26.77 -19.82 18.70
C MET A 51 -25.29 -19.45 18.77
N ARG A 52 -24.78 -18.92 17.65
CA ARG A 52 -23.47 -18.27 17.46
C ARG A 52 -22.36 -19.13 16.85
N ILE A 53 -22.62 -19.71 15.67
CA ILE A 53 -21.57 -20.14 14.72
C ILE A 53 -21.14 -19.02 13.75
N ASN A 54 -21.67 -17.79 13.88
CA ASN A 54 -21.35 -16.69 12.93
C ASN A 54 -20.30 -15.66 13.41
N CYS A 55 -19.58 -15.88 14.51
CA CYS A 55 -18.55 -14.91 14.93
C CYS A 55 -17.14 -15.19 14.39
N LEU A 56 -16.89 -16.33 13.71
CA LEU A 56 -15.52 -16.68 13.32
C LEU A 56 -15.13 -16.28 11.88
N MET A 57 -16.09 -16.04 10.97
CA MET A 57 -15.79 -15.68 9.57
C MET A 57 -15.79 -14.17 9.31
N ILE A 58 -16.31 -13.35 10.23
CA ILE A 58 -16.27 -11.88 10.12
C ILE A 58 -15.01 -11.31 10.79
N GLY A 59 -14.41 -12.05 11.74
CA GLY A 59 -13.20 -11.63 12.45
C GLY A 59 -11.89 -11.79 11.66
N MET A 60 -11.84 -12.67 10.66
CA MET A 60 -10.65 -12.89 9.83
C MET A 60 -10.59 -12.05 8.54
N CYS A 61 -11.71 -11.47 8.09
CA CYS A 61 -11.70 -10.56 6.93
C CYS A 61 -11.38 -9.10 7.30
N LEU A 62 -11.46 -8.73 8.58
CA LEU A 62 -11.16 -7.37 9.06
C LEU A 62 -9.70 -7.16 9.50
N PHE A 63 -8.88 -8.21 9.46
CA PHE A 63 -7.46 -8.16 9.84
C PHE A 63 -6.53 -8.38 8.63
N ALA A 64 -6.96 -7.94 7.44
CA ALA A 64 -6.14 -7.92 6.23
C ALA A 64 -5.92 -6.50 5.68
N LEU A 65 -6.37 -5.46 6.38
CA LEU A 65 -6.21 -4.07 5.95
C LEU A 65 -5.17 -3.36 6.82
N ALA A 66 -4.13 -2.87 6.13
CA ALA A 66 -3.13 -1.91 6.55
C ALA A 66 -1.94 -2.44 7.38
N LEU A 67 -1.13 -3.33 6.78
CA LEU A 67 0.28 -2.96 6.65
C LEU A 67 0.38 -2.10 5.39
N SER A 68 -0.07 -0.84 5.45
CA SER A 68 0.49 0.14 4.53
C SER A 68 1.93 0.32 5.03
N GLY A 69 2.88 -0.31 4.34
CA GLY A 69 4.25 0.16 4.43
C GLY A 69 4.20 1.63 4.06
N SER A 70 4.78 2.51 4.87
CA SER A 70 5.03 3.90 4.48
C SER A 70 6.48 3.95 4.01
N ALA A 71 6.72 4.28 2.74
CA ALA A 71 8.05 4.67 2.30
C ALA A 71 8.29 6.13 2.73
N SER A 72 9.56 6.50 2.88
CA SER A 72 9.92 7.93 2.82
C SER A 72 9.75 8.41 1.38
N VAL A 73 9.16 9.59 1.21
CA VAL A 73 9.07 10.26 -0.09
C VAL A 73 10.46 10.35 -0.74
N PRO A 74 10.62 9.93 -2.02
CA PRO A 74 11.90 10.01 -2.72
C PRO A 74 12.31 11.47 -2.98
N GLY A 75 13.40 11.93 -2.36
CA GLY A 75 13.85 13.32 -2.49
C GLY A 75 14.58 13.65 -3.80
N ASP A 76 14.96 12.63 -4.57
CA ASP A 76 15.64 12.72 -5.87
C ASP A 76 14.71 12.41 -7.06
N ALA A 77 13.39 12.44 -6.82
CA ALA A 77 12.40 12.20 -7.85
C ALA A 77 12.50 13.23 -9.00
N LYS A 78 12.48 12.75 -10.24
CA LYS A 78 12.54 13.59 -11.44
C LYS A 78 11.13 14.07 -11.81
N PRO A 79 10.87 15.38 -11.98
CA PRO A 79 9.53 15.86 -12.33
C PRO A 79 9.18 15.48 -13.77
N ILE A 80 7.94 15.01 -13.97
CA ILE A 80 7.37 14.64 -15.27
C ILE A 80 5.91 15.12 -15.37
N GLU A 81 5.43 15.27 -16.61
CA GLU A 81 4.04 15.66 -16.88
C GLU A 81 3.19 14.43 -17.24
N LEU A 82 1.87 14.49 -16.96
CA LEU A 82 0.92 13.47 -17.44
C LEU A 82 0.95 13.41 -18.98
N GLY A 83 1.01 12.19 -19.52
CA GLY A 83 1.10 11.89 -20.95
C GLY A 83 2.50 12.09 -21.55
N GLN A 84 3.48 12.55 -20.78
CA GLN A 84 4.85 12.69 -21.26
C GLN A 84 5.50 11.30 -21.43
N LYS A 85 6.04 11.03 -22.61
CA LYS A 85 6.97 9.90 -22.80
C LYS A 85 8.31 10.21 -22.14
N VAL A 86 8.70 9.36 -21.21
CA VAL A 86 9.96 9.42 -20.48
C VAL A 86 10.86 8.29 -20.98
N VAL A 87 12.15 8.58 -21.18
CA VAL A 87 13.17 7.60 -21.58
C VAL A 87 14.35 7.72 -20.63
N ASP A 88 14.75 6.62 -20.00
CA ASP A 88 15.80 6.61 -18.97
C ASP A 88 16.50 5.24 -18.88
N PHE A 89 17.50 5.11 -18.02
CA PHE A 89 18.32 3.90 -17.88
C PHE A 89 18.22 3.25 -16.49
N ALA A 90 18.43 1.93 -16.46
CA ALA A 90 18.53 1.17 -15.22
C ALA A 90 19.83 1.49 -14.46
N PRO A 91 19.87 1.39 -13.12
CA PRO A 91 19.03 0.53 -12.27
C PRO A 91 17.62 1.06 -11.97
N GLY A 92 17.32 2.29 -12.35
CA GLY A 92 16.00 2.89 -12.18
C GLY A 92 16.05 4.24 -11.51
N ALA A 93 14.91 4.92 -11.47
CA ALA A 93 14.73 6.19 -10.80
C ALA A 93 13.30 6.33 -10.25
N TYR A 94 13.14 7.30 -9.36
CA TYR A 94 11.83 7.81 -8.99
C TYR A 94 11.48 9.03 -9.84
N TYR A 95 10.19 9.17 -10.12
CA TYR A 95 9.60 10.27 -10.86
C TYR A 95 8.47 10.89 -10.05
N GLU A 96 8.30 12.20 -10.14
CA GLU A 96 7.21 12.93 -9.52
C GLU A 96 6.26 13.42 -10.60
N VAL A 97 4.96 13.16 -10.43
CA VAL A 97 3.90 13.61 -11.33
C VAL A 97 2.82 14.35 -10.55
N ALA A 98 2.41 15.52 -11.05
CA ALA A 98 1.31 16.28 -10.48
C ALA A 98 -0.03 15.76 -10.99
N VAL A 99 -0.88 15.28 -10.08
CA VAL A 99 -2.21 14.76 -10.38
C VAL A 99 -3.27 15.82 -10.04
N PRO A 100 -4.02 16.36 -11.02
CA PRO A 100 -4.90 17.52 -10.81
C PRO A 100 -6.25 17.18 -10.17
N ALA A 101 -6.66 15.91 -10.18
CA ALA A 101 -7.95 15.46 -9.65
C ALA A 101 -7.89 13.98 -9.25
N ALA A 102 -8.84 13.54 -8.43
CA ALA A 102 -9.00 12.12 -8.13
C ALA A 102 -9.35 11.33 -9.40
N GLY A 103 -8.76 10.15 -9.56
CA GLY A 103 -8.91 9.32 -10.75
C GLY A 103 -8.11 8.02 -10.65
N THR A 104 -7.96 7.33 -11.78
CA THR A 104 -7.08 6.15 -11.88
C THR A 104 -5.78 6.57 -12.56
N LEU A 105 -4.68 6.49 -11.83
CA LEU A 105 -3.34 6.76 -12.35
C LEU A 105 -2.81 5.47 -12.97
N ALA A 106 -2.49 5.49 -14.26
CA ALA A 106 -1.94 4.35 -14.97
C ALA A 106 -0.50 4.63 -15.43
N VAL A 107 0.42 3.75 -15.07
CA VAL A 107 1.79 3.74 -15.56
C VAL A 107 1.89 2.72 -16.68
N VAL A 108 2.23 3.16 -17.88
CA VAL A 108 2.32 2.33 -19.08
C VAL A 108 3.75 2.25 -19.53
N LEU A 109 4.33 1.05 -19.47
CA LEU A 109 5.64 0.79 -20.06
C LEU A 109 5.48 0.62 -21.57
N GLU A 110 6.39 1.18 -22.35
CA GLU A 110 6.41 1.03 -23.82
C GLU A 110 7.62 0.24 -24.29
N GLU A 111 8.77 0.47 -23.66
CA GLU A 111 10.05 -0.14 -24.04
C GLU A 111 10.79 -0.57 -22.77
N LEU A 112 11.36 -1.78 -22.79
CA LEU A 112 12.16 -2.32 -21.70
C LEU A 112 13.35 -3.12 -22.27
N PRO A 113 14.52 -3.10 -21.60
CA PRO A 113 15.57 -4.06 -21.89
C PRO A 113 15.06 -5.49 -21.71
N ALA A 114 15.43 -6.39 -22.64
CA ALA A 114 14.95 -7.78 -22.63
C ALA A 114 15.32 -8.56 -21.36
N GLU A 115 16.42 -8.18 -20.71
CA GLU A 115 16.90 -8.81 -19.47
C GLU A 115 16.39 -8.12 -18.19
N MET A 116 15.70 -6.98 -18.30
CA MET A 116 15.24 -6.21 -17.15
C MET A 116 13.96 -6.81 -16.59
N LYS A 117 14.02 -7.28 -15.33
CA LYS A 117 12.82 -7.64 -14.56
C LYS A 117 12.39 -6.41 -13.78
N THR A 118 11.27 -5.81 -14.15
CA THR A 118 10.91 -4.47 -13.68
C THR A 118 10.09 -4.55 -12.39
N ARG A 119 10.43 -3.71 -11.41
CA ARG A 119 9.58 -3.39 -10.26
C ARG A 119 9.00 -2.00 -10.46
N ILE A 120 7.68 -1.89 -10.42
CA ILE A 120 6.92 -0.65 -10.52
C ILE A 120 6.32 -0.35 -9.15
N VAL A 121 6.60 0.85 -8.65
CA VAL A 121 6.10 1.34 -7.36
C VAL A 121 5.32 2.62 -7.60
N ILE A 122 4.15 2.75 -6.97
CA ILE A 122 3.37 3.99 -6.97
C ILE A 122 3.12 4.40 -5.53
N LEU A 123 3.53 5.62 -5.17
CA LEU A 123 3.34 6.21 -3.86
C LEU A 123 2.48 7.47 -3.95
N ASP A 124 1.76 7.77 -2.87
CA ASP A 124 1.09 9.06 -2.71
C ASP A 124 2.04 10.18 -2.22
N GLU A 125 1.50 11.38 -2.02
CA GLU A 125 2.23 12.57 -1.57
C GLU A 125 2.94 12.38 -0.22
N VAL A 126 2.40 11.51 0.65
CA VAL A 126 2.92 11.25 2.00
C VAL A 126 3.96 10.12 1.99
N GLY A 127 4.04 9.36 0.88
CA GLY A 127 4.91 8.20 0.72
C GLY A 127 4.24 6.87 1.06
N ASP A 128 2.91 6.83 1.21
CA ASP A 128 2.18 5.58 1.37
C ASP A 128 2.15 4.81 0.04
N TRP A 129 2.35 3.49 0.14
CA TRP A 129 2.40 2.62 -1.02
C TRP A 129 0.99 2.37 -1.53
N LEU A 130 0.72 2.82 -2.76
CA LEU A 130 -0.51 2.53 -3.48
C LEU A 130 -0.36 1.21 -4.25
N VAL A 131 0.79 1.02 -4.90
CA VAL A 131 1.12 -0.19 -5.66
C VAL A 131 2.59 -0.55 -5.50
N ASP A 132 2.86 -1.86 -5.44
CA ASP A 132 4.19 -2.46 -5.53
C ASP A 132 4.09 -3.73 -6.37
N GLU A 133 4.37 -3.61 -7.66
CA GLU A 133 4.26 -4.70 -8.61
C GLU A 133 5.61 -5.00 -9.26
N GLN A 134 5.75 -6.25 -9.69
CA GLN A 134 6.95 -6.74 -10.36
C GLN A 134 6.53 -7.57 -11.57
N THR A 135 7.23 -7.37 -12.69
CA THR A 135 6.94 -8.13 -13.91
C THR A 135 7.18 -9.62 -13.66
N ALA A 136 6.37 -10.48 -14.27
CA ALA A 136 6.55 -11.93 -14.13
C ALA A 136 7.82 -12.37 -14.85
N GLU A 137 7.98 -11.88 -16.08
CA GLU A 137 9.09 -12.17 -16.97
C GLU A 137 9.94 -10.92 -17.23
N PRO A 138 11.25 -11.08 -17.52
CA PRO A 138 12.10 -10.00 -18.01
C PRO A 138 11.61 -9.42 -19.34
N GLY A 139 11.76 -8.11 -19.54
CA GLY A 139 11.35 -7.41 -20.76
C GLY A 139 9.83 -7.35 -20.98
N GLN A 140 9.03 -7.80 -20.02
CA GLN A 140 7.58 -7.79 -20.13
C GLN A 140 7.04 -6.36 -19.98
N ILE A 141 6.39 -5.88 -21.04
CA ILE A 141 5.63 -4.63 -21.01
C ILE A 141 4.34 -4.84 -20.21
N VAL A 142 4.08 -3.94 -19.26
CA VAL A 142 2.89 -3.98 -18.39
C VAL A 142 2.28 -2.59 -18.25
N ARG A 143 0.99 -2.59 -17.91
CA ARG A 143 0.24 -1.43 -17.44
C ARG A 143 -0.10 -1.66 -15.97
N VAL A 144 0.25 -0.71 -15.12
CA VAL A 144 0.01 -0.77 -13.67
C VAL A 144 -0.87 0.39 -13.27
N GLU A 145 -1.95 0.11 -12.53
CA GLU A 145 -2.97 1.09 -12.17
C GLU A 145 -3.04 1.28 -10.66
N ALA A 146 -3.13 2.54 -10.23
CA ALA A 146 -3.34 2.93 -8.85
C ALA A 146 -4.51 3.91 -8.74
N ARG A 147 -5.27 3.82 -7.66
CA ARG A 147 -6.31 4.79 -7.36
C ARG A 147 -5.69 6.03 -6.72
N ALA A 148 -5.83 7.18 -7.39
CA ALA A 148 -5.49 8.49 -6.85
C ALA A 148 -6.75 9.10 -6.21
N ASP A 149 -6.89 9.02 -4.89
CA ASP A 149 -8.11 9.47 -4.19
C ASP A 149 -8.21 11.00 -4.03
N ALA A 150 -7.10 11.70 -4.22
CA ALA A 150 -7.01 13.16 -4.09
C ALA A 150 -6.03 13.75 -5.11
N PRO A 151 -6.21 15.04 -5.50
CA PRO A 151 -5.18 15.76 -6.23
C PRO A 151 -3.93 15.94 -5.36
N GLY A 152 -2.74 15.92 -5.98
CA GLY A 152 -1.48 16.03 -5.26
C GLY A 152 -0.28 15.54 -6.08
N ALA A 153 0.88 15.50 -5.46
CA ALA A 153 2.07 14.87 -6.03
C ALA A 153 2.02 13.35 -5.82
N TYR A 154 2.32 12.59 -6.86
CA TYR A 154 2.45 11.14 -6.80
C TYR A 154 3.83 10.75 -7.28
N TYR A 155 4.38 9.69 -6.70
CA TYR A 155 5.73 9.23 -6.98
C TYR A 155 5.70 7.86 -7.64
N ILE A 156 6.44 7.72 -8.74
CA ILE A 156 6.51 6.50 -9.54
C ILE A 156 7.95 6.02 -9.53
N GLY A 157 8.18 4.82 -9.01
CA GLY A 157 9.46 4.14 -9.08
C GLY A 157 9.44 3.11 -10.21
N ILE A 158 10.38 3.22 -11.14
CA ILE A 158 10.64 2.18 -12.15
C ILE A 158 12.07 1.72 -11.96
N MET A 159 12.25 0.45 -11.60
CA MET A 159 13.55 -0.09 -11.24
C MET A 159 13.74 -1.50 -11.78
N ASP A 160 14.99 -1.87 -12.00
CA ASP A 160 15.38 -3.26 -12.18
C ASP A 160 15.35 -3.97 -10.81
N LEU A 161 14.66 -5.10 -10.73
CA LEU A 161 14.47 -5.86 -9.49
C LEU A 161 15.79 -6.35 -8.90
N GLU A 162 16.79 -6.62 -9.75
CA GLU A 162 18.13 -7.07 -9.36
C GLU A 162 19.12 -5.91 -9.22
N GLY A 163 18.68 -4.67 -9.46
CA GLY A 163 19.50 -3.45 -9.39
C GLY A 163 20.58 -3.40 -10.47
N LYS A 164 20.38 -4.07 -11.61
CA LYS A 164 21.35 -4.09 -12.71
C LYS A 164 21.25 -2.83 -13.57
N SER A 165 22.39 -2.39 -14.09
CA SER A 165 22.44 -1.43 -15.20
C SER A 165 22.25 -2.15 -16.53
N HIS A 166 21.60 -1.48 -17.48
CA HIS A 166 21.37 -2.00 -18.83
C HIS A 166 21.83 -0.96 -19.86
N GLU A 167 22.35 -1.40 -21.01
CA GLU A 167 22.77 -0.51 -22.11
C GLU A 167 21.60 0.00 -22.96
N THR A 168 20.45 -0.67 -22.87
CA THR A 168 19.20 -0.26 -23.53
C THR A 168 18.38 0.56 -22.53
N PRO A 169 17.77 1.69 -22.94
CA PRO A 169 16.89 2.44 -22.06
C PRO A 169 15.54 1.71 -21.88
N TYR A 170 14.80 2.11 -20.86
CA TYR A 170 13.36 1.87 -20.78
C TYR A 170 12.60 3.15 -21.15
N ALA A 171 11.36 2.98 -21.60
CA ALA A 171 10.45 4.08 -21.87
C ALA A 171 9.06 3.81 -21.30
N PHE A 172 8.44 4.87 -20.79
CA PHE A 172 7.09 4.81 -20.21
C PHE A 172 6.39 6.16 -20.31
N TYR A 173 5.09 6.15 -20.03
CA TYR A 173 4.31 7.35 -19.78
C TYR A 173 3.28 7.10 -18.68
N VAL A 174 2.69 8.18 -18.18
CA VAL A 174 1.70 8.14 -17.10
C VAL A 174 0.44 8.83 -17.57
N GLU A 175 -0.72 8.23 -17.33
CA GLU A 175 -2.01 8.85 -17.66
C GLU A 175 -2.96 8.82 -16.47
N LEU A 176 -3.92 9.74 -16.49
CA LEU A 176 -4.97 9.85 -15.49
C LEU A 176 -6.32 9.65 -16.18
N GLU A 177 -7.09 8.68 -15.70
CA GLU A 177 -8.45 8.36 -16.16
C GLU A 177 -9.53 8.82 -15.17
#